data_AF-A0A011NDH3-F1
#
_entry.id   AF-A0A011NDH3-F1
#
_cell.length_a   1.000
_cell.length_b   1.000
_cell.length_c   1.000
_cell.angle_alpha   90.00
_cell.angle_beta   90.00
_cell.angle_gamma   90.00
#
_symmetry.space_group_name_H-M   'P 1'
#
loop_
_entity.id
_entity.type
_entity.pdbx_description
1 polymer ?
#
loop_
_entity_poly.entity_id
_entity_poly.type
_entity_poly.pdbx_seq_one_letter_code
_entity_poly.pdbx_strand_id
1 'polypeptide(L)' 'MRYEPAVKRFYQRKCARTMPVVAIKAVAHKLARACYHVMRDRVPFDVQRAFA' A
#
# COMPACT_ATOMS: atom_id res chain seq x y z
N MET A 1 -0.10 -2.22 -8.07
CA MET A 1 -1.28 -3.08 -7.93
C MET A 1 -1.28 -4.28 -8.88
N ARG A 2 -0.86 -4.14 -10.14
CA ARG A 2 -0.74 -5.25 -11.09
C ARG A 2 0.47 -6.18 -10.84
N TYR A 3 1.60 -5.62 -10.43
CA TYR A 3 2.87 -6.35 -10.34
C TYR A 3 3.14 -6.99 -8.97
N GLU A 4 2.66 -6.36 -7.89
CA GLU A 4 2.93 -6.82 -6.53
C GLU A 4 1.67 -7.50 -5.94
N PRO A 5 1.69 -8.83 -5.67
CA PRO A 5 0.55 -9.57 -5.14
C PRO A 5 0.02 -9.03 -3.80
N ALA A 6 0.89 -8.55 -2.91
CA ALA A 6 0.48 -7.99 -1.61
C ALA A 6 -0.42 -6.75 -1.79
N VAL A 7 -0.02 -5.86 -2.69
CA VAL A 7 -0.79 -4.64 -3.03
C VAL A 7 -2.12 -5.00 -3.69
N LYS A 8 -2.12 -6.00 -4.59
CA LYS A 8 -3.33 -6.50 -5.25
C LYS A 8 -4.34 -7.03 -4.23
N ARG A 9 -3.89 -7.87 -3.29
CA ARG A 9 -4.73 -8.47 -2.25
C ARG A 9 -5.31 -7.41 -1.31
N PHE A 10 -4.51 -6.43 -0.90
CA PHE A 10 -5.00 -5.32 -0.07
C PHE A 10 -6.07 -4.50 -0.80
N TYR A 11 -5.80 -4.11 -2.05
CA TYR A 11 -6.76 -3.37 -2.85
C TYR A 11 -8.06 -4.14 -3.04
N GLN A 12 -8.00 -5.42 -3.41
CA GLN A 12 -9.21 -6.22 -3.65
C GLN A 12 -10.06 -6.32 -2.38
N ARG A 13 -9.43 -6.55 -1.23
CA ARG A 13 -10.11 -6.58 0.08
C ARG A 13 -10.76 -5.25 0.43
N LYS A 14 -10.10 -4.12 0.12
CA LYS A 14 -10.64 -2.78 0.39
C LYS A 14 -11.76 -2.41 -0.60
N CYS A 15 -11.59 -2.76 -1.87
CA CYS A 15 -12.56 -2.55 -2.95
C CYS A 15 -13.83 -3.42 -2.76
N ALA A 16 -13.72 -4.59 -2.14
CA ALA A 16 -14.89 -5.41 -1.78
C ALA A 16 -15.76 -4.77 -0.69
N ARG A 17 -15.19 -3.85 0.11
CA ARG A 17 -15.86 -3.20 1.25
C ARG A 17 -16.23 -1.73 1.00
N THR A 18 -15.63 -1.10 -0.01
CA THR A 18 -15.72 0.34 -0.26
C THR A 18 -15.61 0.64 -1.76
N MET A 19 -15.90 1.87 -2.18
CA MET A 19 -15.77 2.26 -3.59
C MET A 19 -14.33 2.09 -4.10
N PRO A 20 -14.13 1.72 -5.39
CA PRO A 20 -12.80 1.52 -5.98
C PRO A 20 -11.85 2.72 -5.79
N VAL A 21 -12.36 3.95 -5.92
CA VAL A 21 -11.59 5.18 -5.71
C VAL A 21 -10.99 5.26 -4.29
N VAL A 22 -11.73 4.81 -3.27
CA VAL A 22 -11.25 4.79 -1.89
C VAL A 22 -10.13 3.74 -1.72
N ALA A 23 -10.26 2.60 -2.38
CA ALA A 23 -9.22 1.57 -2.36
C ALA A 23 -7.91 2.06 -3.01
N ILE A 24 -7.98 2.79 -4.13
CA ILE A 24 -6.81 3.40 -4.77
C ILE A 24 -6.14 4.42 -3.83
N LYS A 25 -6.93 5.34 -3.26
CA LYS A 25 -6.43 6.35 -2.31
C LYS A 25 -5.75 5.70 -1.10
N ALA A 26 -6.32 4.62 -0.57
CA ALA A 26 -5.74 3.88 0.55
C ALA A 26 -4.38 3.23 0.19
N VAL A 27 -4.25 2.66 -1.01
CA VAL A 27 -2.98 2.12 -1.50
C VAL A 27 -1.93 3.23 -1.62
N ALA A 28 -2.29 4.36 -2.24
CA ALA A 28 -1.39 5.50 -2.39
C ALA A 28 -0.91 6.03 -1.03
N HIS A 29 -1.81 6.14 -0.05
CA HIS A 29 -1.47 6.59 1.30
C HIS A 29 -0.50 5.65 2.02
N LYS A 30 -0.73 4.32 1.94
CA LYS A 30 0.21 3.33 2.50
C LYS A 30 1.60 3.44 1.88
N LEU A 31 1.68 3.63 0.56
CA LEU A 31 2.96 3.82 -0.15
C LEU A 31 3.66 5.11 0.28
N ALA A 32 2.94 6.24 0.32
CA ALA A 32 3.52 7.52 0.73
C ALA A 32 4.10 7.45 2.15
N ARG A 33 3.38 6.82 3.09
CA ARG A 33 3.86 6.60 4.45
C ARG A 33 5.10 5.70 4.51
N ALA A 34 5.12 4.64 3.71
CA ALA A 34 6.29 3.77 3.63
C ALA A 34 7.51 4.50 3.07
N CYS A 35 7.35 5.32 2.03
CA CYS A 35 8.42 6.16 1.49
C CYS A 35 8.95 7.15 2.54
N TYR A 36 8.07 7.75 3.34
CA TYR A 36 8.49 8.62 4.44
C TYR A 36 9.40 7.90 5.44
N HIS A 37 9.04 6.67 5.84
CA HIS A 37 9.87 5.89 6.77
C HIS A 37 11.20 5.44 6.15
N VAL A 38 11.21 5.04 4.88
CA VAL A 38 12.45 4.71 4.15
C VAL A 38 13.40 5.90 4.13
N MET A 39 12.91 7.10 3.83
CA MET A 39 13.74 8.31 3.80
C MET A 39 14.21 8.73 5.19
N ARG A 40 13.33 8.64 6.19
CA ARG A 40 13.63 9.04 7.57
C ARG A 40 14.64 8.11 8.23
N ASP A 41 14.41 6.81 8.15
CA ASP A 41 15.16 5.80 8.90
C ASP A 41 16.31 5.21 8.04
N ARG A 42 16.43 5.63 6.77
CA ARG A 42 17.38 5.11 5.77
C ARG A 42 17.37 3.58 5.67
N VAL A 43 16.20 2.98 5.89
CA VAL A 43 15.97 1.54 5.78
C VAL A 43 15.46 1.18 4.39
N PRO A 44 15.76 -0.04 3.89
CA PRO A 44 15.20 -0.50 2.63
C PRO A 44 13.66 -0.56 2.69
N PHE A 45 13.02 -0.32 1.55
CA PHE A 45 11.57 -0.44 1.42
C PHE A 45 11.13 -1.90 1.58
N ASP A 46 10.20 -2.14 2.50
CA ASP A 46 9.59 -3.45 2.73
C ASP A 46 8.08 -3.39 2.44
N VAL A 47 7.66 -4.13 1.41
CA VAL A 47 6.27 -4.27 0.97
C VAL A 47 5.39 -4.90 2.05
N GLN A 48 5.91 -5.89 2.78
CA GLN A 48 5.15 -6.57 3.82
C GLN A 48 4.85 -5.59 4.96
N ARG A 49 5.82 -4.77 5.35
CA ARG A 49 5.62 -3.73 6.36
C ARG A 49 4.66 -2.63 5.91
N ALA A 50 4.63 -2.29 4.62
CA ALA A 50 3.72 -1.28 4.07
C ALA A 50 2.26 -1.79 3.96
N PHE A 51 2.06 -3.07 3.64
CA PHE A 51 0.75 -3.65 3.31
C PHE A 51 0.24 -4.73 4.27
N ALA A 52 0.94 -5.00 5.37
CA ALA A 52 0.42 -5.74 6.53
C ALA A 52 -0.95 -5.19 6.99
#